data_AF-A0A2V6U511-F1
#
_entry.id   AF-A0A2V6U511-F1
#
_cell.length_a   1.000
_cell.length_b   1.000
_cell.length_c   1.000
_cell.angle_alpha   90.00
_cell.angle_beta   90.00
_cell.angle_gamma   90.00
#
_symmetry.space_group_name_H-M   'P 1'
#
loop_
_entity.id
_entity.type
_entity.pdbx_description
1 polymer ?
#
loop_
_entity_poly.entity_id
_entity_poly.type
_entity_poly.pdbx_seq_one_letter_code
_entity_poly.pdbx_strand_id
1 'polypeptide(L)'
;ARSRGRFYGTEPEPRQGLRPGHIPGSFNLPYDMLYRPDGTLLPPEGLKEVFREAGLDSRKPVATTCGSGVTASILALGLHVIGHKKVAVYDGSWTEWGGRADTPVEL
;
A
#
# COMPACT_ATOMS: atom_id res chain seq x y z
N ALA A 1 1.25 0.33 0.87
CA ALA A 1 2.42 -0.54 1.16
C ALA A 1 3.70 0.19 1.58
N ARG A 2 3.77 1.53 1.57
CA ARG A 2 4.93 2.27 2.14
C ARG A 2 4.91 2.21 3.67
N SER A 3 6.04 2.52 4.31
CA SER A 3 6.10 2.69 5.78
C SER A 3 5.11 3.75 6.24
N ARG A 4 4.75 3.67 7.53
CA ARG A 4 3.80 4.61 8.15
C ARG A 4 4.33 6.04 8.11
N GLY A 5 5.62 6.24 8.41
CA GLY A 5 6.22 7.58 8.38
C GLY A 5 6.28 8.18 6.97
N ARG A 6 6.59 7.38 5.94
CA ARG A 6 6.52 7.84 4.54
C ARG A 6 5.11 8.25 4.13
N PHE A 7 4.10 7.49 4.58
CA PHE A 7 2.70 7.80 4.29
C PHE A 7 2.24 9.12 4.92
N TYR A 8 2.59 9.37 6.18
CA TYR A 8 2.25 10.61 6.89
C TYR A 8 3.27 11.75 6.70
N GLY A 9 4.25 11.57 5.81
CA GLY A 9 5.27 12.59 5.54
C GLY A 9 6.25 12.87 6.67
N THR A 10 6.34 12.02 7.69
CA THR A 10 7.29 12.16 8.81
C THR A 10 8.63 11.47 8.57
N GLU A 11 8.72 10.63 7.53
CA GLU A 11 9.97 10.05 7.02
C GLU A 11 10.20 10.48 5.56
N PRO A 12 11.45 10.74 5.15
CA PRO A 12 11.74 11.10 3.78
C PRO A 12 11.50 9.93 2.83
N GLU A 13 11.11 10.25 1.60
CA GLU A 13 11.11 9.29 0.50
C GLU A 13 12.56 8.94 0.11
N PRO A 14 12.89 7.66 -0.16
CA PRO A 14 14.25 7.26 -0.55
C PRO A 14 14.73 7.94 -1.84
N ARG A 15 13.80 8.22 -2.76
CA ARG A 15 14.07 8.95 -3.98
C ARG A 15 13.98 10.45 -3.71
N GLN A 16 15.06 11.16 -3.97
CA GLN A 16 15.13 12.61 -3.79
C GLN A 16 14.12 13.35 -4.68
N GLY A 17 13.60 14.47 -4.18
CA GLY A 17 12.69 15.36 -4.90
C GLY A 17 11.22 14.93 -4.90
N LEU A 18 10.86 13.79 -4.30
CA LEU A 18 9.45 13.42 -4.12
C LEU A 18 8.82 14.21 -2.97
N ARG A 19 7.57 14.64 -3.17
CA ARG A 19 6.77 15.29 -2.12
C ARG A 19 6.48 14.28 -0.99
N PRO A 20 6.44 14.72 0.29
CA PRO A 20 5.98 13.88 1.40
C PRO A 20 4.46 13.66 1.34
N GLY A 21 3.96 12.67 2.06
CA GLY A 21 2.51 12.42 2.21
C GLY A 21 2.00 11.22 1.40
N HIS A 22 0.71 11.25 1.08
CA HIS A 22 0.00 10.17 0.42
C HIS A 22 -1.08 10.65 -0.55
N ILE A 23 -1.62 9.69 -1.33
CA ILE A 23 -2.73 9.92 -2.26
C ILE A 23 -4.00 10.15 -1.44
N PRO A 24 -4.78 11.21 -1.70
CA PRO A 24 -5.99 11.50 -0.95
C PRO A 24 -6.95 10.32 -0.84
N GLY A 25 -7.44 10.05 0.36
CA GLY A 25 -8.37 8.95 0.64
C GLY A 25 -7.78 7.54 0.52
N SER A 26 -6.45 7.40 0.36
CA SER A 26 -5.80 6.09 0.41
C SER A 26 -5.63 5.60 1.86
N PHE A 27 -5.53 4.28 2.03
CA PHE A 27 -5.26 3.65 3.33
C PHE A 27 -3.79 3.25 3.44
N ASN A 28 -3.24 3.27 4.66
CA ASN A 28 -1.89 2.79 4.92
C ASN A 28 -1.90 1.37 5.51
N LEU A 29 -1.41 0.41 4.71
CA LEU A 29 -0.98 -0.91 5.17
C LEU A 29 0.47 -1.12 4.73
N PRO A 30 1.46 -1.02 5.63
CA PRO A 30 2.84 -1.39 5.36
C PRO A 30 2.94 -2.87 4.95
N TYR A 31 3.77 -3.17 3.95
CA TYR A 31 3.80 -4.52 3.33
C TYR A 31 4.30 -5.61 4.28
N ASP A 32 5.15 -5.24 5.23
CA ASP A 32 5.76 -6.11 6.23
C ASP A 32 4.74 -6.64 7.27
N MET A 33 3.59 -5.98 7.39
CA MET A 33 2.46 -6.45 8.19
C MET A 33 1.80 -7.73 7.64
N LEU A 34 2.14 -8.16 6.42
CA LEU A 34 1.61 -9.39 5.81
C LEU A 34 2.45 -10.63 6.13
N TYR A 35 3.58 -10.48 6.82
CA TYR A 35 4.50 -11.58 7.09
C TYR A 35 4.48 -12.05 8.54
N ARG A 36 4.76 -13.33 8.72
CA ARG A 36 5.16 -13.94 9.99
C ARG A 36 6.65 -13.65 10.25
N PRO A 37 7.13 -13.81 11.49
CA PRO A 37 8.55 -13.62 11.81
C PRO A 37 9.52 -14.51 11.01
N ASP A 38 9.04 -15.65 10.50
CA ASP A 38 9.81 -16.57 9.64
C ASP A 38 9.86 -16.13 8.16
N GLY A 39 9.27 -14.99 7.81
CA GLY A 39 9.24 -14.44 6.45
C GLY A 39 8.15 -15.01 5.54
N THR A 40 7.35 -15.97 6.02
CA THR A 40 6.19 -16.48 5.25
C THR A 40 5.00 -15.54 5.38
N LEU A 41 4.04 -15.59 4.45
CA LEU A 41 2.80 -14.83 4.57
C LEU A 41 1.99 -15.29 5.80
N LEU A 42 1.25 -14.35 6.38
CA LEU A 42 0.20 -14.68 7.34
C LEU A 42 -0.78 -15.70 6.73
N PRO A 43 -1.39 -16.59 7.55
CA PRO A 43 -2.48 -17.43 7.09
C PRO A 43 -3.68 -16.58 6.64
N PRO A 44 -4.59 -17.14 5.83
CA PRO A 44 -5.73 -16.39 5.26
C PRO A 44 -6.54 -15.59 6.28
N GLU A 45 -6.74 -16.11 7.49
CA GLU A 45 -7.45 -15.45 8.59
C GLU A 45 -6.70 -14.20 9.07
N GLY A 46 -5.37 -14.29 9.22
CA GLY A 46 -4.53 -13.16 9.59
C GLY A 46 -4.47 -12.11 8.49
N LEU A 47 -4.40 -12.52 7.21
CA LEU A 47 -4.47 -11.61 6.07
C LEU A 47 -5.80 -10.85 6.04
N LYS A 48 -6.94 -11.54 6.25
CA LYS A 48 -8.26 -10.88 6.33
C LYS A 48 -8.31 -9.85 7.44
N GLU A 49 -7.72 -10.14 8.59
CA GLU A 49 -7.67 -9.23 9.73
C GLU A 49 -6.90 -7.95 9.40
N VAL A 50 -5.65 -8.07 8.92
CA VAL A 50 -4.82 -6.88 8.63
C VAL A 50 -5.43 -6.00 7.53
N PHE A 51 -6.10 -6.57 6.53
CA PHE A 51 -6.82 -5.78 5.53
C PHE A 51 -8.06 -5.09 6.12
N ARG A 52 -8.80 -5.77 7.00
CA ARG A 52 -9.96 -5.18 7.69
C ARG A 52 -9.54 -4.01 8.58
N GLU A 53 -8.50 -4.18 9.38
CA GLU A 53 -7.95 -3.12 10.24
C GLU A 53 -7.44 -1.93 9.43
N ALA A 54 -6.91 -2.16 8.23
CA ALA A 54 -6.52 -1.12 7.29
C ALA A 54 -7.73 -0.38 6.65
N GLY A 55 -8.97 -0.77 6.94
CA GLY A 55 -10.19 -0.12 6.44
C GLY A 55 -10.71 -0.64 5.10
N LEU A 56 -10.24 -1.81 4.65
CA LEU A 56 -10.65 -2.37 3.36
C LEU A 56 -12.11 -2.86 3.37
N ASP A 57 -12.95 -2.34 2.47
CA ASP A 57 -14.25 -2.94 2.14
C ASP A 57 -14.06 -4.05 1.11
N SER A 58 -14.23 -5.31 1.52
CA SER A 58 -14.03 -6.50 0.69
C SER A 58 -14.92 -6.58 -0.55
N ARG A 59 -15.96 -5.74 -0.65
CA ARG A 59 -16.90 -5.70 -1.79
C ARG A 59 -16.47 -4.74 -2.90
N LYS A 60 -15.53 -3.83 -2.61
CA LYS A 60 -15.07 -2.82 -3.56
C LYS A 60 -13.81 -3.28 -4.28
N PRO A 61 -13.57 -2.87 -5.54
CA PRO A 61 -12.27 -3.05 -6.19
C PRO A 61 -11.17 -2.35 -5.39
N VAL A 62 -9.95 -2.90 -5.44
CA VAL A 62 -8.79 -2.41 -4.70
C VAL A 62 -7.66 -2.10 -5.67
N ALA A 63 -7.12 -0.89 -5.59
CA ALA A 63 -5.84 -0.56 -6.20
C ALA A 63 -4.76 -0.55 -5.11
N THR A 64 -3.72 -1.38 -5.26
CA THR A 64 -2.56 -1.35 -4.36
C THR A 64 -1.49 -0.41 -4.92
N THR A 65 -0.79 0.29 -4.03
CA THR A 65 0.26 1.24 -4.38
C THR A 65 1.36 1.29 -3.32
N CYS A 66 2.57 1.69 -3.73
CA CYS A 66 3.71 1.86 -2.85
C CYS A 66 4.60 3.04 -3.28
N GLY A 67 5.93 2.89 -3.23
CA GLY A 67 6.86 3.85 -3.81
C GLY A 67 6.97 3.75 -5.33
N SER A 68 7.07 2.52 -5.87
CA SER A 68 7.41 2.26 -7.28
C SER A 68 6.85 0.92 -7.78
N GLY A 69 5.63 0.55 -7.39
CA GLY A 69 4.96 -0.69 -7.81
C GLY A 69 5.41 -1.98 -7.10
N VAL A 70 6.66 -2.07 -6.63
CA VAL A 70 7.25 -3.33 -6.11
C VAL A 70 6.50 -3.90 -4.90
N THR A 71 6.54 -3.22 -3.74
CA THR A 71 5.88 -3.73 -2.52
C THR A 71 4.35 -3.66 -2.57
N ALA A 72 3.77 -2.97 -3.55
CA ALA A 72 2.33 -2.98 -3.79
C ALA A 72 1.84 -4.37 -4.25
N SER A 73 2.68 -5.10 -5.00
CA SER A 73 2.41 -6.46 -5.44
C SER A 73 2.28 -7.46 -4.28
N ILE A 74 2.94 -7.20 -3.14
CA ILE A 74 2.81 -8.03 -1.93
C ILE A 74 1.39 -7.92 -1.37
N LEU A 75 0.84 -6.70 -1.30
CA LEU A 75 -0.56 -6.51 -0.90
C LEU A 75 -1.52 -7.16 -1.91
N ALA A 76 -1.22 -7.05 -3.22
CA ALA A 76 -2.03 -7.69 -4.25
C ALA A 76 -2.03 -9.22 -4.13
N LEU A 77 -0.89 -9.82 -3.82
CA LEU A 77 -0.76 -11.25 -3.53
C LEU A 77 -1.57 -11.63 -2.29
N GLY A 78 -1.48 -10.86 -1.19
CA GLY A 78 -2.27 -11.10 0.01
C GLY A 78 -3.78 -11.10 -0.26
N LEU A 79 -4.26 -10.12 -1.03
CA LEU A 79 -5.65 -10.03 -1.48
C LEU A 79 -6.04 -11.24 -2.34
N HIS A 80 -5.17 -11.66 -3.26
CA HIS A 80 -5.39 -12.85 -4.08
C HIS A 80 -5.53 -14.13 -3.23
N VAL A 81 -4.66 -14.33 -2.24
CA VAL A 81 -4.68 -15.49 -1.33
C VAL A 81 -5.99 -15.60 -0.56
N ILE A 82 -6.59 -14.46 -0.16
CA ILE A 82 -7.89 -14.45 0.52
C ILE A 82 -9.09 -14.44 -0.43
N GLY A 83 -8.86 -14.63 -1.74
CA GLY A 83 -9.90 -14.75 -2.76
C GLY A 83 -10.45 -13.43 -3.29
N HIS A 84 -9.84 -12.28 -2.98
CA HIS A 84 -10.25 -10.99 -3.52
C HIS A 84 -9.71 -10.81 -4.95
N LYS A 85 -10.60 -10.89 -5.94
CA LYS A 85 -10.21 -10.94 -7.37
C LYS A 85 -10.14 -9.59 -8.07
N LYS A 86 -10.77 -8.54 -7.51
CA LYS A 86 -10.84 -7.21 -8.13
C LYS A 86 -9.68 -6.33 -7.66
N VAL A 87 -8.46 -6.77 -7.98
CA VAL A 87 -7.22 -6.09 -7.57
C VAL A 87 -6.48 -5.56 -8.78
N ALA A 88 -5.99 -4.32 -8.70
CA ALA A 88 -5.01 -3.77 -9.62
C ALA A 88 -3.79 -3.27 -8.85
N VAL A 89 -2.62 -3.29 -9.48
CA VAL A 89 -1.43 -2.59 -8.99
C VAL A 89 -1.31 -1.28 -9.75
N TYR A 90 -1.28 -0.16 -9.03
CA TYR A 90 -0.93 1.12 -9.62
C TYR A 90 0.60 1.23 -9.70
N ASP A 91 1.15 0.86 -10.85
CA ASP A 91 2.58 0.65 -11.07
C ASP A 91 3.42 1.92 -10.84
N GLY A 92 2.99 3.05 -11.39
CA GLY A 92 3.68 4.34 -11.21
C GLY A 92 3.77 4.78 -9.75
N SER A 93 2.79 4.38 -8.92
CA SER A 93 2.86 4.48 -7.46
C SER A 93 3.18 5.91 -6.97
N TRP A 94 3.82 6.07 -5.81
CA TRP A 94 4.20 7.39 -5.29
C TRP A 94 5.28 8.09 -6.11
N THR A 95 6.14 7.36 -6.81
CA THR A 95 7.15 7.97 -7.68
C THR A 95 6.50 8.79 -8.79
N GLU A 96 5.46 8.26 -9.44
CA GLU A 96 4.67 9.01 -10.40
C GLU A 96 3.81 10.07 -9.70
N TRP A 97 2.99 9.68 -8.73
CA TRP A 97 2.03 10.59 -8.11
C TRP A 97 2.70 11.73 -7.34
N GLY A 98 3.58 11.39 -6.39
CA GLY A 98 4.31 12.35 -5.56
C GLY A 98 5.33 13.19 -6.34
N GLY A 99 5.79 12.72 -7.51
CA GLY A 99 6.69 13.46 -8.39
C GLY A 99 6.02 14.49 -9.30
N ARG A 100 4.71 14.36 -9.51
CA ARG A 100 3.92 15.26 -10.36
C ARG A 100 3.38 16.46 -9.58
N ALA A 101 3.64 17.69 -10.02
CA ALA A 101 3.16 18.89 -9.33
C ALA A 101 1.62 19.07 -9.36
N ASP A 102 0.94 18.42 -10.32
CA ASP A 102 -0.48 18.59 -10.60
C ASP A 102 -1.41 17.58 -9.90
N THR A 103 -0.86 16.68 -9.06
CA THR A 103 -1.66 15.71 -8.30
C THR A 103 -1.85 16.17 -6.84
N PRO A 104 -3.03 15.94 -6.24
CA PRO A 104 -3.30 16.31 -4.86
C PRO A 104 -2.58 15.39 -3.87
N VAL A 105 -2.26 15.90 -2.69
CA VAL A 105 -1.52 15.19 -1.63
C VAL A 105 -2.17 15.46 -0.27
N GLU A 106 -2.31 14.42 0.54
CA GLU A 106 -2.66 14.49 1.97
C GLU A 106 -1.42 14.19 2.83
N LEU A 107 -1.37 14.79 4.01
CA LEU A 107 -0.32 14.55 5.03
C LEU A 107 -0.90 13.74 6.19
#